data_AF-F8C801-F1
#
_entry.id   AF-F8C801-F1
#
_cell.length_a   1.000
_cell.length_b   1.000
_cell.length_c   1.000
_cell.angle_alpha   90.00
_cell.angle_beta   90.00
_cell.angle_gamma   90.00
#
_symmetry.space_group_name_H-M   'P 1'
#
loop_
_entity.id
_entity.type
_entity.pdbx_description
1 polymer ?
#
loop_
_entity_poly.entity_id
_entity_poly.type
_entity_poly.pdbx_seq_one_letter_code
_entity_poly.pdbx_strand_id
1 'polypeptide(L)'
;MSHARGFDPDKRLGKPPGRKRGRPPKWSGPASTLSYSIQTEVVAQLRRGATRRMAASLAGTSPKHLENWLRRGRDAIEAGKRSRYTELVQDVEKAEAEYQMSLIEASTAAIADKTMNDKVIRWRLAVADREFRAERERAAAAGDAQGPFELVKPEDAQQALVEKLERFLAESSRAESPDADESPEAQGEEEDDEE
;
A
#
# COMPACT_ATOMS: atom_id res chain seq x y z
N MET A 1 -3.74 -18.32 54.06
CA MET A 1 -2.94 -18.23 52.82
C MET A 1 -3.47 -19.24 51.83
N SER A 2 -3.97 -18.81 50.66
CA SER A 2 -4.58 -19.70 49.66
C SER A 2 -3.51 -20.19 48.67
N HIS A 3 -3.30 -21.51 48.59
CA HIS A 3 -2.35 -22.14 47.68
C HIS A 3 -2.72 -21.95 46.20
N ALA A 4 -1.70 -21.77 45.36
CA ALA A 4 -1.80 -21.77 43.91
C ALA A 4 -2.35 -23.12 43.43
N ARG A 5 -3.46 -23.11 42.69
CA ARG A 5 -4.02 -24.32 42.08
C ARG A 5 -3.13 -24.71 40.91
N GLY A 6 -2.19 -25.63 41.16
CA GLY A 6 -1.40 -26.29 40.12
C GLY A 6 -2.31 -27.05 39.15
N PHE A 7 -1.96 -26.98 37.86
CA PHE A 7 -2.59 -27.78 36.82
C PHE A 7 -2.19 -29.25 37.01
N ASP A 8 -3.18 -30.11 37.17
CA ASP A 8 -3.02 -31.55 37.39
C ASP A 8 -3.42 -32.28 36.10
N PRO A 9 -2.47 -32.85 35.34
CA PRO A 9 -2.71 -33.43 34.02
C PRO A 9 -3.57 -34.70 34.06
N ASP A 10 -3.71 -35.35 35.22
CA ASP A 10 -4.49 -36.60 35.37
C ASP A 10 -5.94 -36.36 35.82
N LYS A 11 -6.30 -35.11 36.12
CA LYS A 11 -7.64 -34.77 36.57
C LYS A 11 -8.58 -34.65 35.38
N ARG A 12 -9.39 -35.70 35.14
CA ARG A 12 -10.49 -35.65 34.17
C ARG A 12 -11.38 -34.46 34.49
N LEU A 13 -11.42 -33.48 33.58
CA LEU A 13 -12.24 -32.27 33.68
C LEU A 13 -13.69 -32.71 33.95
N GLY A 14 -14.22 -32.39 35.13
CA GLY A 14 -15.59 -32.71 35.50
C GLY A 14 -16.58 -32.16 34.48
N LYS A 15 -17.74 -32.82 34.33
CA LYS A 15 -18.83 -32.35 33.46
C LYS A 15 -19.13 -30.88 33.77
N PRO A 16 -19.18 -30.00 32.76
CA PRO A 16 -19.45 -28.58 32.99
C PRO A 16 -20.80 -28.43 33.71
N PRO A 17 -20.91 -27.50 34.67
CA PRO A 17 -22.15 -27.28 35.39
C PRO A 17 -23.27 -27.01 34.39
N GLY A 18 -24.36 -27.79 34.50
CA GLY A 18 -25.51 -27.66 33.63
C GLY A 18 -26.01 -26.22 33.63
N ARG A 19 -26.00 -25.57 32.47
CA ARG A 19 -26.53 -24.20 32.32
C ARG A 19 -27.99 -24.21 32.77
N LYS A 20 -28.35 -23.35 33.75
CA LYS A 20 -29.75 -23.11 34.11
C LYS A 20 -30.50 -22.67 32.85
N ARG A 21 -31.42 -23.51 32.37
CA ARG A 21 -32.33 -23.22 31.25
C ARG A 21 -33.17 -22.00 31.65
N GLY A 22 -33.18 -20.95 30.83
CA GLY A 22 -34.15 -19.85 30.99
C GLY A 22 -33.67 -18.41 30.77
N ARG A 23 -32.38 -18.13 30.54
CA ARG A 23 -31.98 -16.80 30.04
C ARG A 23 -31.75 -16.84 28.53
N PRO A 24 -32.40 -15.95 27.75
CA PRO A 24 -32.02 -15.79 26.35
C PRO A 24 -30.52 -15.46 26.29
N PRO A 25 -29.79 -15.99 25.32
CA PRO A 25 -28.38 -15.68 25.17
C PRO A 25 -28.24 -14.17 25.00
N LYS A 26 -27.77 -13.49 26.05
CA LYS A 26 -27.39 -12.09 25.97
C LYS A 26 -26.34 -12.02 24.87
N TRP A 27 -26.60 -11.22 23.82
CA TRP A 27 -25.67 -11.04 22.72
C TRP A 27 -24.26 -10.82 23.29
N SER A 28 -23.42 -11.86 23.20
CA SER A 28 -22.01 -11.71 23.49
C SER A 28 -21.46 -11.08 22.23
N GLY A 29 -20.97 -9.85 22.34
CA GLY A 29 -20.26 -9.21 21.24
C GLY A 29 -19.07 -10.04 20.76
N PRO A 30 -18.22 -9.47 19.89
CA PRO A 30 -17.06 -10.16 19.36
C PRO A 30 -16.23 -10.81 20.46
N ALA A 31 -15.74 -12.02 20.23
CA ALA A 31 -14.94 -12.73 21.22
C ALA A 31 -13.68 -11.93 21.57
N SER A 32 -13.50 -11.62 22.85
CA SER A 32 -12.40 -10.79 23.36
C SER A 32 -11.21 -11.59 23.90
N THR A 33 -11.37 -12.91 24.04
CA THR A 33 -10.32 -13.84 24.48
C THR A 33 -9.89 -14.73 23.33
N LEU A 34 -8.57 -14.91 23.17
CA LEU A 34 -8.02 -15.81 22.17
C LEU A 34 -8.22 -17.26 22.60
N SER A 35 -9.12 -17.97 21.91
CA SER A 35 -9.30 -19.41 22.05
C SER A 35 -8.58 -20.15 20.92
N TYR A 36 -8.36 -21.45 21.11
CA TYR A 36 -7.80 -22.31 20.05
C TYR A 36 -8.68 -22.33 18.79
N SER A 37 -10.01 -22.34 18.94
CA SER A 37 -10.93 -22.32 17.80
C SER A 37 -10.83 -21.03 17.00
N ILE A 38 -10.67 -19.88 17.67
CA ILE A 38 -10.49 -18.60 16.99
C ILE A 38 -9.14 -18.56 16.27
N GLN A 39 -8.07 -19.02 16.93
CA GLN A 39 -6.73 -19.10 16.33
C GLN A 39 -6.76 -19.94 15.05
N THR A 40 -7.28 -21.17 15.13
CA THR A 40 -7.35 -22.10 13.99
C THR A 40 -8.20 -21.55 12.85
N GLU A 41 -9.35 -20.93 13.14
CA GLU A 41 -10.21 -20.34 12.12
C GLU A 41 -9.54 -19.13 11.44
N VAL A 42 -8.93 -18.21 12.22
CA VAL A 42 -8.19 -17.07 11.66
C VAL A 42 -7.10 -17.56 10.70
N VAL A 43 -6.29 -18.53 11.13
CA VAL A 43 -5.19 -19.08 10.33
C VAL A 43 -5.72 -19.78 9.07
N ALA A 44 -6.82 -20.54 9.18
CA ALA A 44 -7.44 -21.19 8.03
C ALA A 44 -7.95 -20.18 6.98
N GLN A 45 -8.53 -19.07 7.42
CA GLN A 45 -9.01 -18.03 6.50
C GLN A 45 -7.86 -17.25 5.86
N LEU A 46 -6.79 -17.00 6.59
CA LEU A 46 -5.59 -16.35 6.04
C LEU A 46 -4.92 -17.21 4.95
N ARG A 47 -4.83 -18.54 5.15
CA ARG A 47 -4.35 -19.48 4.11
C ARG A 47 -5.16 -19.41 2.82
N ARG A 48 -6.45 -19.08 2.91
CA ARG A 48 -7.36 -18.91 1.76
C ARG A 48 -7.23 -17.53 1.10
N GLY A 49 -6.37 -16.64 1.62
CA GLY A 49 -6.17 -15.30 1.09
C GLY A 49 -7.13 -14.24 1.64
N ALA A 50 -7.84 -14.52 2.73
CA ALA A 50 -8.62 -13.51 3.42
C ALA A 50 -7.69 -12.45 4.03
N THR A 51 -8.15 -11.20 4.08
CA THR A 51 -7.42 -10.17 4.84
C THR A 51 -7.56 -10.44 6.35
N ARG A 52 -6.62 -9.95 7.17
CA ARG A 52 -6.69 -10.08 8.65
C ARG A 52 -8.04 -9.57 9.20
N ARG A 53 -8.58 -8.48 8.64
CA ARG A 53 -9.90 -7.94 9.01
C ARG A 53 -11.04 -8.94 8.72
N MET A 54 -11.03 -9.57 7.55
CA MET A 54 -12.02 -10.58 7.18
C MET A 54 -11.87 -11.84 8.01
N ALA A 55 -10.65 -12.35 8.17
CA ALA A 55 -10.35 -13.52 8.97
C ALA A 55 -10.82 -13.35 10.43
N ALA A 56 -10.57 -12.18 11.04
CA ALA A 56 -11.08 -11.85 12.37
C ALA A 56 -12.61 -11.90 12.44
N SER A 57 -13.28 -11.31 11.45
CA SER A 57 -14.74 -11.25 11.40
C SER A 57 -15.37 -12.63 11.22
N LEU A 58 -14.79 -13.47 10.35
CA LEU A 58 -15.22 -14.84 10.10
C LEU A 58 -14.99 -15.75 11.32
N ALA A 59 -13.90 -15.53 12.07
CA ALA A 59 -13.62 -16.23 13.31
C ALA A 59 -14.43 -15.74 14.52
N GLY A 60 -15.34 -14.78 14.34
CA GLY A 60 -16.21 -14.27 15.40
C GLY A 60 -15.52 -13.34 16.39
N THR A 61 -14.42 -12.68 16.00
CA THR A 61 -13.72 -11.66 16.79
C THR A 61 -13.65 -10.32 16.05
N SER A 62 -13.11 -9.29 16.70
CA SER A 62 -12.91 -7.98 16.09
C SER A 62 -11.48 -7.85 15.55
N PRO A 63 -11.27 -7.09 14.46
CA PRO A 63 -9.92 -6.82 13.93
C PRO A 63 -9.00 -6.21 15.00
N LYS A 64 -9.55 -5.32 15.83
CA LYS A 64 -8.84 -4.69 16.95
C LYS A 64 -8.35 -5.71 17.97
N HIS A 65 -9.12 -6.75 18.28
CA HIS A 65 -8.66 -7.80 19.18
C HIS A 65 -7.54 -8.63 18.56
N LEU A 66 -7.68 -9.01 17.29
CA LEU A 66 -6.64 -9.73 16.55
C LEU A 66 -5.32 -8.94 16.52
N GLU A 67 -5.35 -7.65 16.17
CA GLU A 67 -4.16 -6.79 16.17
C GLU A 67 -3.50 -6.69 17.55
N ASN A 68 -4.29 -6.55 18.62
CA ASN A 68 -3.76 -6.51 19.98
C ASN A 68 -3.13 -7.85 20.40
N TRP A 69 -3.69 -8.98 19.98
CA TRP A 69 -3.12 -10.30 20.24
C TRP A 69 -1.81 -10.51 19.49
N LEU A 70 -1.74 -10.10 18.22
CA LEU A 70 -0.52 -10.14 17.42
C LEU A 70 0.58 -9.27 18.02
N ARG A 71 0.26 -8.04 18.44
CA ARG A 71 1.22 -7.15 19.12
C ARG A 71 1.78 -7.81 20.37
N ARG A 72 0.91 -8.28 21.27
CA ARG A 72 1.35 -9.00 22.49
C ARG A 72 2.19 -10.23 22.19
N GLY A 73 1.91 -10.93 21.09
CA GLY A 73 2.69 -12.06 20.62
C GLY A 73 4.10 -11.65 20.23
N ARG A 74 4.26 -10.58 19.45
CA ARG A 74 5.57 -10.04 19.06
C ARG A 74 6.37 -9.56 20.27
N ASP A 75 5.74 -8.77 21.16
CA ASP A 75 6.37 -8.31 22.40
C ASP A 75 6.87 -9.49 23.25
N ALA A 76 6.10 -10.60 23.30
CA ALA A 76 6.48 -11.80 24.02
C ALA A 76 7.62 -12.58 23.34
N ILE A 77 7.66 -12.62 22.01
CA ILE A 77 8.77 -13.20 21.24
C ILE A 77 10.07 -12.44 21.51
N GLU A 78 10.03 -11.10 21.44
CA GLU A 78 11.17 -10.23 21.75
C GLU A 78 11.67 -10.42 23.18
N ALA A 79 10.76 -10.62 24.13
CA ALA A 79 11.09 -10.93 25.52
C ALA A 79 11.51 -12.39 25.78
N GLY A 80 11.60 -13.23 24.75
CA GLY A 80 11.98 -14.65 24.87
C GLY A 80 10.95 -15.53 25.60
N LYS A 81 9.69 -15.08 25.71
CA LYS A 81 8.61 -15.78 26.40
C LYS A 81 7.75 -16.55 25.41
N ARG A 82 7.37 -17.77 25.76
CA ARG A 82 6.37 -18.55 25.00
C ARG A 82 4.97 -18.32 25.56
N SER A 83 4.00 -18.08 24.68
CA SER A 83 2.59 -17.95 25.04
C SER A 83 1.69 -18.31 23.85
N ARG A 84 0.38 -18.44 24.09
CA ARG A 84 -0.59 -18.63 23.00
C ARG A 84 -0.56 -17.51 21.96
N TYR A 85 -0.18 -16.30 22.36
CA TYR A 85 -0.03 -15.17 21.45
C TYR A 85 1.22 -15.31 20.56
N THR A 86 2.29 -15.94 21.05
CA THR A 86 3.48 -16.21 20.23
C THR A 86 3.20 -17.28 19.19
N GLU A 87 2.46 -18.33 19.57
CA GLU A 87 1.97 -19.35 18.64
C GLU A 87 1.08 -18.74 17.55
N LEU A 88 0.14 -17.86 17.93
CA LEU A 88 -0.70 -17.16 16.97
C LEU A 88 0.12 -16.35 15.95
N VAL A 89 1.17 -15.64 16.38
CA VAL A 89 2.03 -14.87 15.46
C VAL A 89 2.71 -15.79 14.47
N GLN A 90 3.33 -16.87 14.94
CA GLN A 90 4.01 -17.85 14.09
C GLN A 90 3.05 -18.52 13.10
N ASP A 91 1.85 -18.91 13.56
CA ASP A 91 0.84 -19.53 12.70
C ASP A 91 0.31 -18.57 11.63
N VAL A 92 0.14 -17.29 11.98
CA VAL A 92 -0.31 -16.25 11.04
C VAL A 92 0.76 -15.97 9.99
N GLU A 93 2.02 -15.81 10.39
CA GLU A 93 3.14 -15.60 9.46
C GLU A 93 3.29 -16.80 8.52
N LYS A 94 3.19 -18.02 9.05
CA LYS A 94 3.18 -19.24 8.25
C LYS A 94 2.01 -19.27 7.25
N ALA A 95 0.80 -18.95 7.69
CA ALA A 95 -0.38 -18.93 6.81
C ALA A 95 -0.28 -17.88 5.70
N GLU A 96 0.27 -16.71 6.01
CA GLU A 96 0.50 -15.64 5.03
C GLU A 96 1.56 -16.07 4.00
N ALA A 97 2.65 -16.71 4.43
CA ALA A 97 3.67 -17.27 3.54
C ALA A 97 3.11 -18.38 2.64
N GLU A 98 2.30 -19.30 3.19
CA GLU A 98 1.63 -20.36 2.42
C GLU A 98 0.70 -19.77 1.34
N TYR A 99 -0.07 -18.73 1.68
CA TYR A 99 -0.90 -18.04 0.71
C TYR A 99 -0.06 -17.34 -0.37
N GLN A 100 1.03 -16.66 0.00
CA GLN A 100 1.93 -16.03 -0.97
C GLN A 100 2.53 -17.06 -1.94
N MET A 101 2.95 -18.23 -1.44
CA MET A 101 3.42 -19.32 -2.30
C MET A 101 2.34 -19.78 -3.28
N SER A 102 1.08 -19.91 -2.85
CA SER A 102 -0.03 -20.26 -3.74
C SER A 102 -0.27 -19.20 -4.84
N LEU A 103 -0.02 -17.92 -4.55
CA LEU A 103 -0.09 -16.85 -5.54
C LEU A 103 1.06 -16.93 -6.55
N ILE A 104 2.26 -17.31 -6.11
CA ILE A 104 3.41 -17.53 -7.01
C ILE A 104 3.10 -18.68 -7.97
N GLU A 105 2.60 -19.80 -7.45
CA GLU A 105 2.18 -20.95 -8.27
C GLU A 105 1.07 -20.57 -9.27
N ALA A 106 0.08 -19.80 -8.85
CA ALA A 106 -0.96 -19.31 -9.76
C ALA A 106 -0.39 -18.34 -10.82
N SER A 107 0.59 -17.51 -10.45
CA SER A 107 1.27 -16.62 -11.38
C SER A 107 2.10 -17.38 -12.41
N THR A 108 2.81 -18.44 -12.02
CA THR A 108 3.61 -19.25 -12.95
C THR A 108 2.73 -20.07 -13.88
N ALA A 109 1.60 -20.59 -13.38
CA ALA A 109 0.60 -21.25 -14.21
C ALA A 109 0.01 -20.30 -15.28
N ALA A 110 -0.23 -19.03 -14.92
CA ALA A 110 -0.73 -18.03 -15.86
C ALA A 110 0.26 -17.68 -16.99
N ILE A 111 1.56 -17.89 -16.79
CA ILE A 111 2.55 -17.70 -17.86
C ILE A 111 2.35 -18.73 -18.98
N ALA A 112 1.98 -19.96 -18.61
CA ALA A 112 1.71 -21.03 -19.57
C ALA A 112 0.33 -20.87 -20.24
N ASP A 113 -0.66 -20.36 -19.51
CA ASP A 113 -2.03 -20.16 -20.00
C ASP A 113 -2.32 -18.69 -20.36
N LYS A 114 -2.32 -18.40 -21.67
CA LYS A 114 -2.60 -17.06 -22.22
C LYS A 114 -4.03 -16.56 -21.96
N THR A 115 -4.95 -17.42 -21.51
CA THR A 115 -6.33 -17.03 -21.21
C THR A 115 -6.50 -16.51 -19.77
N MET A 116 -5.53 -16.75 -18.89
CA MET A 116 -5.62 -16.36 -17.49
C MET A 116 -5.13 -14.92 -17.28
N ASN A 117 -5.96 -14.08 -16.65
CA ASN A 117 -5.58 -12.71 -16.29
C ASN A 117 -4.83 -12.70 -14.95
N ASP A 118 -3.52 -12.59 -15.02
CA ASP A 118 -2.60 -12.60 -13.86
C ASP A 118 -2.40 -11.22 -13.20
N LYS A 119 -3.01 -10.14 -13.72
CA LYS A 119 -2.75 -8.75 -13.27
C LYS A 119 -2.98 -8.59 -11.78
N VAL A 120 -4.06 -9.17 -11.26
CA VAL A 120 -4.42 -9.10 -9.84
C VAL A 120 -3.43 -9.90 -8.98
N ILE A 121 -2.96 -11.05 -9.46
CA ILE A 121 -1.98 -11.89 -8.76
C ILE A 121 -0.66 -11.13 -8.66
N ARG A 122 -0.17 -10.56 -9.77
CA ARG A 122 1.03 -9.73 -9.81
C ARG A 122 0.93 -8.52 -8.90
N TRP A 123 -0.21 -7.82 -8.90
CA TRP A 123 -0.45 -6.71 -7.99
C TRP A 123 -0.41 -7.14 -6.52
N ARG A 124 -1.06 -8.25 -6.15
CA ARG A 124 -1.02 -8.76 -4.77
C ARG A 124 0.39 -9.11 -4.33
N LEU A 125 1.16 -9.82 -5.17
CA LEU A 125 2.56 -10.13 -4.90
C LEU A 125 3.40 -8.85 -4.75
N ALA A 126 3.12 -7.80 -5.53
CA ALA A 126 3.81 -6.52 -5.42
C ALA A 126 3.56 -5.77 -4.12
N VAL A 127 2.36 -5.88 -3.55
CA VAL A 127 2.02 -5.24 -2.28
C VAL A 127 2.54 -6.05 -1.09
N ALA A 128 2.52 -7.39 -1.18
CA ALA A 128 2.80 -8.27 -0.06
C ALA A 128 4.26 -8.25 0.43
N ASP A 129 5.21 -7.95 -0.46
CA ASP A 129 6.64 -8.03 -0.20
C ASP A 129 7.35 -6.67 -0.34
N ARG A 130 6.67 -5.59 0.05
CA ARG A 130 7.19 -4.23 -0.10
C ARG A 130 8.44 -3.97 0.75
N GLU A 131 8.62 -4.70 1.85
CA GLU A 131 9.73 -4.49 2.79
C GLU A 131 11.03 -5.23 2.37
N PHE A 132 10.95 -6.35 1.64
CA PHE A 132 12.14 -7.09 1.19
C PHE A 132 12.46 -6.91 -0.29
N ARG A 133 11.52 -6.38 -1.10
CA ARG A 133 11.88 -5.84 -2.40
C ARG A 133 12.69 -4.57 -2.18
N ALA A 134 14.01 -4.74 -2.21
CA ALA A 134 14.98 -3.65 -2.34
C ALA A 134 14.35 -2.58 -3.23
N GLU A 135 14.40 -1.32 -2.78
CA GLU A 135 14.00 -0.16 -3.57
C GLU A 135 14.47 -0.42 -4.98
N ARG A 136 13.52 -0.77 -5.86
CA ARG A 136 13.80 -1.12 -7.24
C ARG A 136 14.67 0.02 -7.69
N GLU A 137 15.96 -0.23 -7.91
CA GLU A 137 16.94 0.80 -8.22
C GLU A 137 16.22 1.66 -9.24
N ARG A 138 15.82 2.87 -8.83
CA ARG A 138 15.29 3.83 -9.80
C ARG A 138 16.47 3.93 -10.71
N ALA A 139 16.37 3.29 -11.88
CA ALA A 139 17.45 3.21 -12.85
C ALA A 139 18.09 4.58 -12.79
N ALA A 140 19.32 4.63 -12.24
CA ALA A 140 19.98 5.89 -11.98
C ALA A 140 19.75 6.68 -13.25
N ALA A 141 19.07 7.83 -13.14
CA ALA A 141 18.68 8.62 -14.27
C ALA A 141 19.96 8.86 -15.06
N ALA A 142 20.18 8.04 -16.09
CA ALA A 142 21.29 8.14 -16.99
C ALA A 142 20.82 9.23 -17.94
N GLY A 143 21.04 10.47 -17.51
CA GLY A 143 20.49 11.67 -18.11
C GLY A 143 19.95 12.57 -17.01
N ASP A 144 20.73 13.60 -16.71
CA ASP A 144 20.46 14.79 -15.91
C ASP A 144 19.21 14.75 -15.01
N ALA A 145 19.46 14.87 -13.71
CA ALA A 145 18.48 15.27 -12.71
C ALA A 145 18.03 16.73 -12.94
N GLN A 146 17.37 17.00 -14.06
CA GLN A 146 16.64 18.23 -14.32
C GLN A 146 15.17 17.85 -14.54
N GLY A 147 14.32 18.20 -13.57
CA GLY A 147 12.90 18.36 -13.84
C GLY A 147 12.66 19.44 -14.92
N PRO A 148 11.41 19.77 -15.27
CA PRO A 148 11.08 20.69 -16.38
C PRO A 148 11.46 22.16 -16.12
N PHE A 149 12.28 22.42 -15.11
CA PHE A 149 12.89 23.72 -14.86
C PHE A 149 14.38 23.58 -15.14
N GLU A 150 14.80 24.03 -16.32
CA GLU A 150 16.21 24.29 -16.56
C GLU A 150 16.69 25.30 -15.51
N LEU A 151 17.71 24.92 -14.74
CA LEU A 151 18.47 25.89 -13.95
C LEU A 151 19.17 26.82 -14.94
N VAL A 152 18.49 27.90 -15.32
CA VAL A 152 19.11 29.03 -16.00
C VAL A 152 20.20 29.55 -15.07
N LYS A 153 21.45 29.58 -15.54
CA LYS A 153 22.54 30.15 -14.75
C LYS A 153 22.22 31.62 -14.50
N PRO A 154 22.62 32.18 -13.34
CA PRO A 154 22.31 33.56 -13.01
C PRO A 154 22.80 34.55 -14.08
N GLU A 155 23.88 34.19 -14.80
CA GLU A 155 24.43 34.96 -15.92
C GLU A 155 23.48 35.01 -17.14
N ASP A 156 22.91 33.85 -17.51
CA ASP A 156 21.98 33.74 -18.65
C ASP A 156 20.66 34.47 -18.36
N ALA A 157 20.20 34.42 -17.11
CA ALA A 157 19.01 35.15 -16.67
C ALA A 157 19.20 36.68 -16.72
N GLN A 158 20.41 37.16 -16.42
CA GLN A 158 20.75 38.59 -16.49
C GLN A 158 20.79 39.07 -17.94
N GLN A 159 21.41 38.32 -18.85
CA GLN A 159 21.45 38.67 -20.26
C GLN A 159 20.05 38.76 -20.88
N ALA A 160 19.19 37.77 -20.60
CA ALA A 160 17.81 37.78 -21.07
C ALA A 160 16.98 38.96 -20.51
N LEU A 161 17.33 39.47 -19.33
CA LEU A 161 16.69 40.65 -18.72
C LEU A 161 17.16 41.94 -19.38
N VAL A 162 18.46 42.06 -19.64
CA VAL A 162 19.06 43.21 -20.35
C VAL A 162 18.48 43.32 -21.75
N GLU A 163 18.43 42.22 -22.50
CA GLU A 163 17.89 42.20 -23.87
C GLU A 163 16.41 42.61 -23.92
N LYS A 164 15.61 42.18 -22.92
CA LYS A 164 14.21 42.58 -22.81
C LYS A 164 14.05 44.06 -22.43
N LEU A 165 14.92 44.58 -21.58
CA LEU A 165 14.91 46.00 -21.20
C LEU A 165 15.34 46.90 -22.37
N GLU A 166 16.36 46.50 -23.13
CA GLU A 166 16.78 47.22 -24.33
C GLU A 166 15.68 47.26 -25.39
N ARG A 167 15.01 46.12 -25.61
CA ARG A 167 13.86 46.03 -26.53
C ARG A 167 12.70 46.91 -26.07
N PHE A 168 12.38 46.90 -24.78
CA PHE A 168 11.32 47.74 -24.22
C PHE A 168 11.65 49.23 -24.36
N LEU A 169 12.89 49.64 -24.07
CA LEU A 169 13.32 51.02 -24.22
C LEU A 169 13.26 51.48 -25.68
N ALA A 170 13.71 50.64 -26.63
CA ALA A 170 13.61 50.92 -28.06
C ALA A 170 12.15 51.03 -28.56
N GLU A 171 11.24 50.21 -28.01
CA GLU A 171 9.83 50.25 -28.36
C GLU A 171 9.12 51.46 -27.74
N SER A 172 9.49 51.85 -26.52
CA SER A 172 8.98 53.06 -25.86
C SER A 172 9.48 54.36 -26.51
N SER A 173 10.73 54.42 -26.96
CA SER A 173 11.26 55.59 -27.67
C SER A 173 10.69 55.73 -29.08
N ARG A 174 10.37 54.59 -29.72
CA ARG A 174 9.62 54.56 -30.99
C ARG A 174 8.17 55.01 -30.81
N ALA A 175 7.54 54.67 -29.68
CA ALA A 175 6.18 55.09 -29.36
C ALA A 175 6.06 56.57 -28.94
N GLU A 176 7.14 57.19 -28.43
CA GLU A 176 7.20 58.63 -28.11
C GLU A 176 7.52 59.53 -29.32
N SER A 177 7.80 58.96 -30.50
CA SER A 177 8.03 59.72 -31.74
C SER A 177 6.69 59.92 -32.48
N PRO A 178 6.13 61.15 -32.59
CA PRO A 178 4.77 61.37 -33.11
C PRO A 178 4.64 61.38 -34.64
N ASP A 179 5.59 60.81 -35.40
CA ASP A 179 5.61 60.90 -36.87
C ASP A 179 5.71 59.53 -37.58
N ALA A 180 4.95 58.53 -37.13
CA ALA A 180 4.83 57.26 -37.85
C ALA A 180 3.36 56.89 -38.11
N ASP A 181 2.58 57.88 -38.56
CA ASP A 181 1.31 57.66 -39.23
C ASP A 181 1.56 57.76 -40.74
N GLU A 182 2.03 56.67 -41.34
CA GLU A 182 1.95 56.48 -42.79
C GLU A 182 1.84 54.98 -43.09
N SER A 183 0.60 54.54 -43.33
CA SER A 183 0.30 53.30 -44.04
C SER A 183 0.75 53.43 -45.50
N PRO A 184 1.12 52.31 -46.14
CA PRO A 184 0.35 51.90 -47.32
C PRO A 184 0.04 50.40 -47.24
N GLU A 185 -1.25 50.06 -47.23
CA GLU A 185 -2.07 49.71 -48.40
C GLU A 185 -1.81 48.29 -48.91
N ALA A 186 -2.87 47.49 -48.83
CA ALA A 186 -3.02 46.20 -49.45
C ALA A 186 -3.18 46.35 -50.97
N GLN A 187 -2.45 45.53 -51.73
CA GLN A 187 -2.72 45.13 -53.11
C GLN A 187 -2.37 43.62 -53.14
N GLY A 188 -3.22 42.66 -53.50
CA GLY A 188 -4.25 42.68 -54.54
C GLY A 188 -3.66 42.12 -55.82
N GLU A 189 -4.16 40.96 -56.24
CA GLU A 189 -4.05 40.36 -57.60
C GLU A 189 -2.68 39.72 -57.95
N GLU A 190 -2.55 38.61 -58.68
CA GLU A 190 -3.47 37.75 -59.42
C GLU A 190 -2.74 36.42 -59.77
N GLU A 191 -3.51 35.49 -60.32
CA GLU A 191 -3.19 34.16 -60.84
C GLU A 191 -1.98 34.11 -61.80
N ASP A 192 -1.29 32.96 -61.85
CA ASP A 192 -1.24 32.20 -63.11
C ASP A 192 -0.73 30.76 -62.90
N ASP A 193 -1.54 29.84 -63.42
CA ASP A 193 -1.21 28.45 -63.71
C ASP A 193 -0.22 28.38 -64.88
N GLU A 194 0.57 27.29 -64.93
CA GLU A 194 0.81 26.41 -66.10
C GLU A 194 2.24 25.82 -66.18
N GLU A 195 2.22 24.48 -66.36
CA GLU A 195 3.25 23.48 -66.76
C GLU A 195 4.43 23.11 -65.84
#